data_AF-A0A7X6CY02-F1
#
_entry.id   AF-A0A7X6CY02-F1
#
_cell.length_a   1.000
_cell.length_b   1.000
_cell.length_c   1.000
_cell.angle_alpha   90.00
_cell.angle_beta   90.00
_cell.angle_gamma   90.00
#
_symmetry.space_group_name_H-M   'P 1'
#
loop_
_entity.id
_entity.type
_entity.pdbx_description
1 polymer ?
#
loop_
_entity_poly.entity_id
_entity_poly.type
_entity_poly.pdbx_seq_one_letter_code
_entity_poly.pdbx_strand_id
1 'polypeptide(L)'
;MFGKKKQDEGPLTATLDWRDIRRFTAAPFGASYGISPDMYHRCAGLNSVWAKTPKGHTLKWALVAFVDQEVEGEKADGAFGLFTDPEHLRPICRLLEPDAGKDGSLVYTATDDQGRTIGTLTKVPPSHRLFKHTWRIDTPAGQVIHGRNSRATKQAHHLAAREILNPLNQLFGALEEGTGTDGGPRGRRLFWIDPADNSKRAHKTFVMQSCSADFASVTDQGPATLDRRLALLAVIAEGRSLHLASR
;
A
#
# COMPACT_ATOMS: atom_id res chain seq x y z
N MET A 1 11.20 -37.59 28.49
CA MET A 1 11.22 -36.12 28.25
C MET A 1 11.50 -35.90 26.76
N PHE A 2 10.50 -35.51 25.98
CA PHE A 2 10.72 -35.13 24.58
C PHE A 2 11.07 -33.65 24.51
N GLY A 3 12.36 -33.34 24.44
CA GLY A 3 12.82 -32.00 24.09
C GLY A 3 12.50 -31.74 22.62
N LYS A 4 11.52 -30.86 22.35
CA LYS A 4 11.36 -30.31 21.00
C LYS A 4 12.68 -29.62 20.64
N LYS A 5 13.40 -30.15 19.65
CA LYS A 5 14.51 -29.44 19.02
C LYS A 5 13.99 -28.07 18.60
N LYS A 6 14.55 -27.01 19.18
CA LYS A 6 14.37 -25.64 18.71
C LYS A 6 14.93 -25.64 17.28
N GLN A 7 14.02 -25.65 16.30
CA GLN A 7 14.41 -25.62 14.91
C GLN A 7 15.09 -24.26 14.71
N ASP A 8 16.32 -24.27 14.20
CA ASP A 8 17.04 -23.04 13.91
C ASP A 8 16.25 -22.32 12.80
N GLU A 9 15.52 -21.26 13.16
CA GLU A 9 14.41 -20.70 12.37
C GLU A 9 14.86 -19.87 11.17
N GLY A 10 16.16 -19.94 10.83
CA GLY A 10 16.79 -19.22 9.73
C GLY A 10 16.77 -17.69 9.91
N PRO A 11 17.51 -16.96 9.07
CA PRO A 11 17.45 -15.49 9.07
C PRO A 11 16.03 -15.02 8.76
N LEU A 12 15.58 -13.95 9.42
CA LEU A 12 14.28 -13.35 9.17
C LEU A 12 14.37 -12.52 7.88
N THR A 13 13.92 -13.08 6.77
CA THR A 13 13.89 -12.39 5.47
C THR A 13 12.52 -12.49 4.82
N ALA A 14 12.27 -11.65 3.82
CA ALA A 14 11.13 -11.73 2.93
C ALA A 14 10.87 -13.17 2.47
N THR A 15 9.65 -13.63 2.68
CA THR A 15 9.18 -14.97 2.31
C THR A 15 8.44 -14.99 0.98
N LEU A 16 8.11 -13.82 0.45
CA LEU A 16 7.42 -13.63 -0.83
C LEU A 16 8.15 -12.60 -1.69
N ASP A 17 8.32 -12.90 -2.99
CA ASP A 17 8.88 -11.94 -3.94
C ASP A 17 7.88 -10.79 -4.17
N TRP A 18 8.37 -9.56 -4.03
CA TRP A 18 7.60 -8.34 -4.23
C TRP A 18 6.99 -8.23 -5.64
N ARG A 19 7.60 -8.88 -6.64
CA ARG A 19 7.15 -8.88 -8.04
C ARG A 19 5.82 -9.57 -8.25
N ASP A 20 5.45 -10.50 -7.37
CA ASP A 20 4.23 -11.31 -7.51
C ASP A 20 3.01 -10.73 -6.79
N ILE A 21 3.18 -9.62 -6.10
CA ILE A 21 2.18 -9.11 -5.19
C ILE A 21 1.14 -8.28 -5.92
N ARG A 22 -0.12 -8.48 -5.49
CA ARG A 22 -1.26 -7.64 -5.89
C ARG A 22 -1.99 -7.03 -4.73
N ARG A 23 -1.84 -7.57 -3.51
CA ARG A 23 -2.45 -7.06 -2.29
C ARG A 23 -1.41 -7.04 -1.20
N PHE A 24 -1.24 -5.89 -0.56
CA PHE A 24 -0.26 -5.72 0.50
C PHE A 24 -0.77 -4.82 1.62
N THR A 25 -0.18 -4.96 2.80
CA THR A 25 -0.33 -4.02 3.92
C THR A 25 0.99 -3.72 4.61
N ALA A 26 1.24 -2.45 4.96
CA ALA A 26 2.38 -2.01 5.75
C ALA A 26 2.05 -1.82 7.25
N ALA A 27 0.77 -1.91 7.63
CA ALA A 27 0.32 -1.93 9.01
C ALA A 27 -0.82 -2.96 9.13
N PRO A 28 -0.58 -4.16 9.69
CA PRO A 28 -1.56 -5.23 9.69
C PRO A 28 -2.64 -5.03 10.76
N PHE A 29 -3.19 -3.82 10.95
CA PHE A 29 -4.28 -3.61 11.90
C PHE A 29 -5.59 -4.17 11.32
N GLY A 30 -5.75 -5.49 11.47
CA GLY A 30 -6.81 -6.29 10.86
C GLY A 30 -6.29 -7.51 10.10
N ALA A 31 -4.99 -7.59 9.80
CA ALA A 31 -4.38 -8.70 9.06
C ALA A 31 -3.76 -9.80 9.94
N SER A 32 -3.90 -9.72 11.27
CA SER A 32 -3.54 -10.84 12.17
C SER A 32 -4.24 -12.13 11.77
N TYR A 33 -5.46 -12.04 11.21
CA TYR A 33 -6.12 -13.15 10.54
C TYR A 33 -5.40 -13.51 9.24
N GLY A 34 -4.59 -14.57 9.31
CA GLY A 34 -3.91 -15.17 8.16
C GLY A 34 -2.39 -15.01 8.16
N ILE A 35 -1.81 -14.26 9.10
CA ILE A 35 -0.38 -14.34 9.42
C ILE A 35 -0.19 -15.49 10.43
N SER A 36 0.85 -16.31 10.29
CA SER A 36 1.12 -17.33 11.32
C SER A 36 1.54 -16.67 12.63
N PRO A 37 1.08 -17.16 13.81
CA PRO A 37 1.47 -16.58 15.10
C PRO A 37 2.97 -16.50 15.31
N ASP A 38 3.70 -17.50 14.81
CA ASP A 38 5.16 -17.55 14.81
C ASP A 38 5.78 -16.38 14.06
N MET A 39 5.38 -16.17 12.79
CA MET A 39 5.91 -15.09 11.98
C MET A 39 5.50 -13.71 12.53
N TYR A 40 4.29 -13.60 13.09
CA TYR A 40 3.84 -12.38 13.77
C TYR A 40 4.73 -12.06 14.98
N HIS A 41 5.10 -13.06 15.79
CA HIS A 41 5.99 -12.87 16.94
C HIS A 41 7.40 -12.49 16.50
N ARG A 42 7.94 -13.15 15.47
CA ARG A 42 9.27 -12.83 14.90
C ARG A 42 9.35 -11.41 14.33
N CYS A 43 8.24 -10.88 13.83
CA CYS A 43 8.15 -9.54 13.27
C CYS A 43 7.74 -8.46 14.29
N ALA A 44 7.57 -8.82 15.57
CA ALA A 44 7.14 -7.87 16.59
C ALA A 44 8.15 -6.72 16.75
N GLY A 45 7.65 -5.48 16.68
CA GLY A 45 8.48 -4.27 16.75
C GLY A 45 9.20 -3.90 15.44
N LEU A 46 8.95 -4.63 14.35
CA LEU A 46 9.51 -4.34 13.02
C LEU A 46 8.43 -3.75 12.10
N ASN A 47 8.82 -2.83 11.22
CA ASN A 47 7.93 -2.23 10.22
C ASN A 47 7.75 -3.19 9.02
N SER A 48 7.02 -4.28 9.26
CA SER A 48 6.88 -5.37 8.29
C SER A 48 5.77 -5.10 7.28
N VAL A 49 6.05 -5.36 6.01
CA VAL A 49 5.08 -5.33 4.92
C VAL A 49 4.66 -6.75 4.59
N TRP A 50 3.35 -6.96 4.54
CA TRP A 50 2.72 -8.26 4.30
C TRP A 50 2.01 -8.24 2.96
N ALA A 51 1.92 -9.39 2.31
CA ALA A 51 1.18 -9.52 1.07
C ALA A 51 0.49 -10.87 0.90
N LYS A 52 -0.51 -10.89 0.01
CA LYS A 52 -1.17 -12.12 -0.45
C LYS A 52 -0.68 -12.46 -1.86
N THR A 53 -0.41 -13.74 -2.08
CA THR A 53 -0.17 -14.25 -3.43
C THR A 53 -1.47 -14.20 -4.24
N PRO A 54 -1.42 -13.95 -5.57
CA PRO A 54 -2.59 -14.02 -6.43
C PRO A 54 -3.09 -15.46 -6.62
N LYS A 55 -2.19 -16.45 -6.45
CA LYS A 55 -2.43 -17.87 -6.67
C LYS A 55 -2.33 -18.61 -5.34
N GLY A 56 -3.42 -19.27 -4.96
CA GLY A 56 -3.51 -20.09 -3.75
C GLY A 56 -4.91 -20.06 -3.16
N HIS A 57 -5.41 -21.22 -2.72
CA HIS A 57 -6.68 -21.32 -1.97
C HIS A 57 -6.54 -20.79 -0.53
N THR A 58 -5.31 -20.54 -0.07
CA THR A 58 -5.04 -20.05 1.28
C THR A 58 -4.99 -18.54 1.33
N LEU A 59 -5.85 -17.94 2.16
CA LEU A 59 -5.93 -16.50 2.47
C LEU A 59 -4.72 -15.96 3.27
N LYS A 60 -3.60 -16.70 3.33
CA LYS A 60 -2.48 -16.41 4.23
C LYS A 60 -1.69 -15.20 3.73
N TRP A 61 -1.30 -14.36 4.68
CA TRP A 61 -0.39 -13.25 4.47
C TRP A 61 1.04 -13.75 4.63
N ALA A 62 1.91 -13.34 3.72
CA ALA A 62 3.33 -13.64 3.74
C ALA A 62 4.14 -12.35 3.87
N LEU A 63 5.28 -12.42 4.55
CA LEU A 63 6.20 -11.30 4.69
C LEU A 63 6.85 -11.00 3.33
N VAL A 64 6.75 -9.77 2.85
CA VAL A 64 7.40 -9.32 1.60
C VAL A 64 8.59 -8.39 1.85
N ALA A 65 8.49 -7.49 2.84
CA ALA A 65 9.50 -6.46 3.00
C ALA A 65 9.49 -5.89 4.43
N PHE A 66 10.51 -5.07 4.70
CA PHE A 66 10.63 -4.22 5.88
C PHE A 66 10.77 -2.77 5.43
N VAL A 67 10.25 -1.84 6.23
CA VAL A 67 10.41 -0.39 6.04
C VAL A 67 11.43 0.13 7.04
N ASP A 68 12.40 0.91 6.59
CA ASP A 68 13.46 1.48 7.46
C ASP A 68 13.00 2.62 8.37
N GLN A 69 11.73 2.98 8.31
CA GLN A 69 11.10 4.08 9.04
C GLN A 69 9.69 3.66 9.47
N GLU A 70 9.20 4.27 10.55
CA GLU A 70 7.85 4.05 11.03
C GLU A 70 6.80 4.45 9.97
N VAL A 71 5.77 3.63 9.85
CA VAL A 71 4.68 3.83 8.87
C VAL A 71 3.48 4.55 9.50
N GLU A 72 3.18 4.28 10.77
CA GLU A 72 2.10 4.92 11.55
C GLU A 72 2.70 5.84 12.61
N GLY A 73 2.06 6.99 12.88
CA GLY A 73 2.46 7.88 13.97
C GLY A 73 2.30 9.37 13.62
N GLU A 74 3.22 10.19 14.14
CA GLU A 74 3.31 11.60 13.75
C GLU A 74 3.64 11.75 12.26
N LYS A 75 3.35 12.93 11.70
CA LYS A 75 3.60 13.19 10.28
C LYS A 75 5.10 13.06 10.00
N ALA A 76 5.47 11.99 9.29
CA ALA A 76 6.85 11.70 8.96
C ALA A 76 7.12 12.06 7.48
N ASP A 77 7.59 13.29 7.23
CA ASP A 77 8.14 13.70 5.94
C ASP A 77 9.63 13.31 5.88
N GLY A 78 10.11 12.76 4.76
CA GLY A 78 11.54 12.42 4.56
C GLY A 78 11.75 11.14 3.76
N ALA A 79 13.00 10.77 3.52
CA ALA A 79 13.36 9.56 2.80
C ALA A 79 12.95 8.28 3.55
N PHE A 80 12.75 7.18 2.80
CA PHE A 80 12.64 5.82 3.34
C PHE A 80 12.84 4.75 2.28
N GLY A 81 13.00 3.50 2.70
CA GLY A 81 13.20 2.36 1.83
C GLY A 81 12.40 1.13 2.24
N LEU A 82 12.21 0.26 1.25
CA LEU A 82 11.73 -1.10 1.41
C LEU A 82 12.90 -2.07 1.25
N PHE A 83 12.98 -3.07 2.13
CA PHE A 83 14.09 -4.01 2.21
C PHE A 83 13.60 -5.45 2.35
N THR A 84 14.40 -6.42 1.93
CA THR A 84 14.07 -7.84 2.12
C THR A 84 14.44 -8.39 3.50
N ASP A 85 15.17 -7.62 4.31
CA ASP A 85 15.67 -7.97 5.63
C ASP A 85 15.47 -6.81 6.62
N PRO A 86 15.35 -7.10 7.93
CA PRO A 86 15.11 -6.08 8.94
C PRO A 86 16.35 -5.26 9.29
N GLU A 87 17.55 -5.72 8.92
CA GLU A 87 18.80 -4.96 9.04
C GLU A 87 18.97 -3.92 7.92
N HIS A 88 18.05 -3.87 6.96
CA HIS A 88 18.03 -2.93 5.84
C HIS A 88 19.27 -3.02 4.94
N LEU A 89 19.84 -4.21 4.76
CA LEU A 89 21.04 -4.43 3.96
C LEU A 89 20.73 -4.74 2.49
N ARG A 90 19.52 -5.22 2.18
CA ARG A 90 19.11 -5.63 0.82
C ARG A 90 17.91 -4.79 0.36
N PRO A 91 18.16 -3.63 -0.27
CA PRO A 91 17.10 -2.75 -0.72
C PRO A 91 16.28 -3.39 -1.84
N ILE A 92 14.98 -3.11 -1.83
CA ILE A 92 14.05 -3.35 -2.94
C ILE A 92 13.89 -2.06 -3.74
N CYS A 93 13.64 -0.96 -3.04
CA CYS A 93 13.50 0.38 -3.58
C CYS A 93 13.52 1.43 -2.45
N ARG A 94 13.71 2.70 -2.82
CA ARG A 94 13.73 3.83 -1.88
C ARG A 94 12.99 5.05 -2.43
N LEU A 95 12.40 5.84 -1.54
CA LEU A 95 12.17 7.26 -1.77
C LEU A 95 13.35 8.04 -1.19
N LEU A 96 13.91 8.93 -2.01
CA LEU A 96 14.92 9.88 -1.58
C LEU A 96 14.29 11.06 -0.85
N GLU A 97 15.13 11.91 -0.26
CA GLU A 97 14.67 13.14 0.36
C GLU A 97 13.87 13.99 -0.65
N PRO A 98 12.74 14.59 -0.22
CA PRO A 98 11.90 15.33 -1.14
C PRO A 98 12.49 16.70 -1.48
N ASP A 99 12.34 17.08 -2.73
CA ASP A 99 12.53 18.45 -3.17
C ASP A 99 11.26 19.27 -2.96
N ALA A 100 11.41 20.55 -2.63
CA ALA A 100 10.29 21.48 -2.57
C ALA A 100 9.79 21.83 -3.99
N GLY A 101 8.51 21.54 -4.25
CA GLY A 101 7.82 21.92 -5.46
C GLY A 101 7.35 23.38 -5.46
N LYS A 102 7.03 23.91 -6.65
CA LYS A 102 6.68 25.33 -6.86
C LYS A 102 5.40 25.80 -6.16
N ASP A 103 4.52 24.86 -5.79
CA ASP A 103 3.21 25.09 -5.18
C ASP A 103 3.15 24.66 -3.70
N GLY A 104 4.31 24.47 -3.06
CA GLY A 104 4.40 23.91 -1.72
C GLY A 104 4.20 22.40 -1.66
N SER A 105 4.26 21.72 -2.81
CA SER A 105 4.35 20.26 -2.86
C SER A 105 5.73 19.75 -2.44
N LEU A 106 5.79 18.48 -2.05
CA LEU A 106 7.03 17.75 -1.81
C LEU A 106 7.16 16.68 -2.89
N VAL A 107 8.25 16.71 -3.67
CA VAL A 107 8.50 15.80 -4.78
C VAL A 107 9.59 14.81 -4.37
N TYR A 108 9.22 13.56 -4.21
CA TYR A 108 10.12 12.47 -3.86
C TYR A 108 10.53 11.72 -5.13
N THR A 109 11.83 11.46 -5.26
CA THR A 109 12.35 10.58 -6.31
C THR A 109 12.38 9.14 -5.81
N ALA A 110 11.77 8.21 -6.56
CA ALA A 110 11.79 6.80 -6.26
C ALA A 110 12.91 6.09 -7.04
N THR A 111 13.72 5.29 -6.36
CA THR A 111 14.81 4.51 -6.96
C THR A 111 14.68 3.02 -6.69
N ASP A 112 15.25 2.19 -7.56
CA ASP A 112 15.43 0.76 -7.31
C ASP A 112 16.65 0.43 -6.45
N ASP A 113 16.95 -0.87 -6.32
CA ASP A 113 18.10 -1.43 -5.62
C ASP A 113 19.45 -1.05 -6.24
N GLN A 114 19.46 -0.62 -7.50
CA GLN A 114 20.63 -0.14 -8.22
C GLN A 114 20.73 1.39 -8.24
N GLY A 115 19.81 2.09 -7.56
CA GLY A 115 19.74 3.55 -7.55
C GLY A 115 19.16 4.16 -8.83
N ARG A 116 18.59 3.37 -9.74
CA ARG A 116 17.94 3.89 -10.95
C ARG A 116 16.56 4.43 -10.63
N THR A 117 16.21 5.57 -11.19
CA THR A 117 14.89 6.18 -11.00
C THR A 117 13.79 5.32 -11.61
N ILE A 118 12.78 4.98 -10.80
CA ILE A 118 11.60 4.19 -11.19
C ILE A 118 10.30 5.02 -11.19
N GLY A 119 10.39 6.31 -10.86
CA GLY A 119 9.26 7.25 -10.89
C GLY A 119 9.42 8.36 -9.85
N THR A 120 8.40 9.19 -9.70
CA THR A 120 8.33 10.20 -8.63
C THR A 120 7.00 10.13 -7.90
N LEU A 121 7.02 10.47 -6.61
CA LEU A 121 5.84 10.65 -5.80
C LEU A 121 5.75 12.12 -5.39
N THR A 122 4.64 12.77 -5.67
CA THR A 122 4.42 14.17 -5.30
C THR A 122 3.36 14.26 -4.23
N LYS A 123 3.73 14.78 -3.06
CA LYS A 123 2.81 15.17 -2.00
C LYS A 123 2.28 16.58 -2.29
N VAL A 124 1.02 16.71 -2.67
CA VAL A 124 0.39 18.01 -2.92
C VAL A 124 -0.19 18.53 -1.60
N PRO A 125 0.05 19.79 -1.20
CA PRO A 125 -0.52 20.32 0.03
C PRO A 125 -2.04 20.36 -0.08
N PRO A 126 -2.77 20.14 1.03
CA PRO A 126 -4.22 20.30 1.03
C PRO A 126 -4.56 21.76 0.75
N SER A 127 -4.94 22.08 -0.48
CA SER A 127 -5.65 23.35 -0.77
C SER A 127 -6.94 23.39 0.04
N HIS A 128 -7.52 24.58 0.31
CA HIS A 128 -8.76 24.83 1.09
C HIS A 128 -9.99 23.95 0.76
N ARG A 129 -9.91 23.05 -0.22
CA ARG A 129 -10.90 22.01 -0.51
C ARG A 129 -10.57 20.74 0.26
N LEU A 130 -11.31 20.52 1.35
CA LEU A 130 -11.30 19.36 2.26
C LEU A 130 -11.35 17.97 1.58
N PHE A 131 -11.62 17.90 0.27
CA PHE A 131 -11.80 16.66 -0.48
C PHE A 131 -10.80 16.46 -1.65
N LYS A 132 -9.88 17.40 -1.91
CA LYS A 132 -8.83 17.21 -2.94
C LYS A 132 -7.56 16.57 -2.36
N HIS A 133 -6.77 15.96 -3.23
CA HIS A 133 -5.83 14.89 -2.92
C HIS A 133 -4.42 15.35 -2.61
N THR A 134 -3.77 14.59 -1.73
CA THR A 134 -2.43 14.83 -1.21
C THR A 134 -1.32 14.09 -1.95
N TRP A 135 -1.60 13.14 -2.86
CA TRP A 135 -0.54 12.35 -3.52
C TRP A 135 -0.78 12.11 -5.03
N ARG A 136 0.31 12.19 -5.79
CA ARG A 136 0.42 11.93 -7.23
C ARG A 136 1.63 11.04 -7.49
N ILE A 137 1.53 10.15 -8.47
CA ILE A 137 2.61 9.30 -8.95
C ILE A 137 2.92 9.70 -10.39
N ASP A 138 4.18 9.91 -10.74
CA ASP A 138 4.61 10.02 -12.13
C ASP A 138 5.45 8.79 -12.49
N THR A 139 5.05 8.10 -13.55
CA THR A 139 5.73 6.89 -14.02
C THR A 139 6.86 7.27 -14.98
N PRO A 140 7.87 6.39 -15.16
CA PRO A 140 8.96 6.65 -16.11
C PRO A 140 8.49 6.85 -17.56
N ALA A 141 7.31 6.31 -17.91
CA ALA A 141 6.68 6.49 -19.21
C ALA A 141 5.95 7.84 -19.37
N GLY A 142 6.00 8.72 -18.36
CA GLY A 142 5.35 10.03 -18.37
C GLY A 142 3.85 10.00 -18.04
N GLN A 143 3.32 8.86 -17.60
CA GLN A 143 1.94 8.78 -17.13
C GLN A 143 1.84 9.33 -15.71
N VAL A 144 0.72 9.96 -15.42
CA VAL A 144 0.47 10.59 -14.14
C VAL A 144 -0.69 9.87 -13.47
N ILE A 145 -0.49 9.30 -12.28
CA ILE A 145 -1.54 8.60 -11.55
C ILE A 145 -1.92 9.42 -10.31
N HIS A 146 -3.20 9.71 -10.15
CA HIS A 146 -3.73 10.52 -9.06
C HIS A 146 -4.43 9.63 -8.04
N GLY A 147 -4.12 9.79 -6.75
CA GLY A 147 -4.99 9.28 -5.69
C GLY A 147 -6.33 10.02 -5.72
N ARG A 148 -7.43 9.28 -5.89
CA ARG A 148 -8.88 9.59 -5.92
C ARG A 148 -9.68 9.24 -4.68
N ASN A 149 -10.32 10.14 -3.93
CA ASN A 149 -11.13 9.76 -2.76
C ASN A 149 -12.35 9.07 -3.32
N SER A 150 -12.69 7.91 -2.77
CA SER A 150 -13.93 7.21 -3.14
C SER A 150 -15.11 8.18 -3.18
N ARG A 151 -15.28 9.01 -2.14
CA ARG A 151 -16.37 10.00 -2.04
C ARG A 151 -16.35 11.11 -3.10
N ALA A 152 -15.19 11.42 -3.66
CA ALA A 152 -15.04 12.43 -4.71
C ALA A 152 -15.12 11.83 -6.13
N THR A 153 -15.31 10.51 -6.25
CA THR A 153 -15.34 9.81 -7.54
C THR A 153 -16.69 9.16 -7.79
N LYS A 154 -17.29 9.39 -8.97
CA LYS A 154 -18.53 8.70 -9.41
C LYS A 154 -18.39 7.16 -9.43
N GLN A 155 -17.16 6.65 -9.39
CA GLN A 155 -16.84 5.22 -9.43
C GLN A 155 -17.18 4.48 -8.12
N ALA A 156 -17.19 5.16 -6.97
CA ALA A 156 -17.58 4.55 -5.70
C ALA A 156 -19.03 4.03 -5.74
N HIS A 157 -19.94 4.78 -6.37
CA HIS A 157 -21.34 4.37 -6.51
C HIS A 157 -21.51 3.10 -7.37
N HIS A 158 -20.69 2.92 -8.40
CA HIS A 158 -20.74 1.72 -9.25
C HIS A 158 -20.15 0.46 -8.58
N LEU A 159 -19.18 0.63 -7.68
CA LEU A 159 -18.64 -0.49 -6.89
C LEU A 159 -19.60 -0.88 -5.76
N ALA A 160 -20.16 0.09 -5.03
CA ALA A 160 -21.19 -0.17 -4.03
C ALA A 160 -22.40 -0.92 -4.62
N ALA A 161 -22.84 -0.53 -5.83
CA ALA A 161 -23.92 -1.23 -6.55
C ALA A 161 -23.55 -2.67 -6.97
N ARG A 162 -22.27 -2.96 -7.24
CA ARG A 162 -21.78 -4.30 -7.61
C ARG A 162 -21.50 -5.19 -6.40
N GLU A 163 -21.08 -4.63 -5.27
CA GLU A 163 -20.90 -5.36 -4.00
C GLU A 163 -22.24 -5.89 -3.47
N ILE A 164 -23.35 -5.14 -3.68
CA ILE A 164 -24.71 -5.60 -3.35
C ILE A 164 -25.16 -6.79 -4.22
N LEU A 165 -24.65 -6.91 -5.46
CA LEU A 165 -25.11 -7.89 -6.44
C LEU A 165 -24.28 -9.18 -6.50
N ASN A 166 -23.20 -9.32 -5.70
CA ASN A 166 -22.31 -10.47 -5.78
C ASN A 166 -22.11 -11.14 -4.41
N PRO A 167 -22.84 -12.22 -4.07
CA PRO A 167 -22.83 -12.83 -2.74
C PRO A 167 -21.46 -13.43 -2.35
N LEU A 168 -20.57 -13.70 -3.32
CA LEU A 168 -19.19 -14.13 -3.04
C LEU A 168 -18.29 -12.99 -2.54
N ASN A 169 -18.63 -11.72 -2.80
CA ASN A 169 -17.89 -10.57 -2.29
C ASN A 169 -18.28 -10.20 -0.84
N GLN A 170 -19.44 -10.67 -0.36
CA GLN A 170 -19.85 -10.47 1.04
C GLN A 170 -18.90 -11.20 2.02
N LEU A 171 -18.27 -12.30 1.61
CA LEU A 171 -17.23 -12.95 2.42
C LEU A 171 -15.91 -12.15 2.47
N PHE A 172 -15.66 -11.29 1.47
CA PHE A 172 -14.48 -10.42 1.44
C PHE A 172 -14.71 -9.12 2.22
N GLY A 173 -15.95 -8.60 2.25
CA GLY A 173 -16.37 -7.51 3.13
C GLY A 173 -16.43 -7.94 4.59
N ALA A 174 -16.84 -9.17 4.90
CA ALA A 174 -16.95 -9.68 6.27
C ALA A 174 -15.60 -9.84 7.01
N LEU A 175 -14.47 -9.92 6.29
CA LEU A 175 -13.12 -9.86 6.88
C LEU A 175 -12.58 -8.42 6.99
N GLU A 176 -13.25 -7.45 6.37
CA GLU A 176 -13.10 -6.00 6.63
C GLU A 176 -14.13 -5.48 7.67
N GLU A 177 -15.13 -6.29 8.05
CA GLU A 177 -16.21 -5.94 8.98
C GLU A 177 -15.78 -5.94 10.45
N GLY A 178 -14.98 -4.93 10.80
CA GLY A 178 -15.27 -4.15 12.01
C GLY A 178 -16.33 -3.12 11.68
N THR A 179 -17.60 -3.54 11.68
CA THR A 179 -18.82 -2.71 11.75
C THR A 179 -18.81 -1.33 11.05
N GLY A 180 -19.45 -1.27 9.88
CA GLY A 180 -20.28 -0.13 9.48
C GLY A 180 -19.57 1.04 8.80
N THR A 181 -20.12 1.42 7.65
CA THR A 181 -19.83 2.64 6.87
C THR A 181 -18.48 2.67 6.17
N ASP A 182 -18.42 3.52 5.14
CA ASP A 182 -17.36 3.79 4.15
C ASP A 182 -16.02 4.28 4.76
N GLY A 183 -15.55 3.60 5.81
CA GLY A 183 -14.44 3.97 6.65
C GLY A 183 -14.38 3.00 7.82
N GLY A 184 -13.48 2.00 7.72
CA GLY A 184 -12.97 1.37 8.92
C GLY A 184 -12.37 2.43 9.87
N PRO A 185 -12.07 2.10 11.13
CA PRO A 185 -11.73 3.06 12.17
C PRO A 185 -10.46 3.91 11.94
N ARG A 186 -9.79 3.80 10.77
CA ARG A 186 -8.48 4.40 10.49
C ARG A 186 -8.33 5.20 9.19
N GLY A 187 -9.28 5.24 8.24
CA GLY A 187 -9.01 6.11 7.09
C GLY A 187 -9.89 6.09 5.84
N ARG A 188 -9.44 6.93 4.90
CA ARG A 188 -10.02 7.29 3.62
C ARG A 188 -9.69 6.21 2.57
N ARG A 189 -10.65 5.84 1.72
CA ARG A 189 -10.42 4.96 0.56
C ARG A 189 -9.95 5.78 -0.64
N LEU A 190 -8.83 5.40 -1.25
CA LEU A 190 -8.32 6.02 -2.48
C LEU A 190 -8.37 5.06 -3.69
N PHE A 191 -8.70 5.62 -4.84
CA PHE A 191 -8.60 5.02 -6.17
C PHE A 191 -7.51 5.73 -6.95
N TRP A 192 -6.47 5.02 -7.34
CA TRP A 192 -5.33 5.55 -8.08
C TRP A 192 -5.62 5.47 -9.57
N ILE A 193 -5.88 6.62 -10.19
CA ILE A 193 -6.44 6.74 -11.54
C ILE A 193 -5.48 7.50 -12.44
N ASP A 194 -5.29 7.01 -13.67
CA ASP A 194 -4.69 7.80 -14.76
C ASP A 194 -5.76 8.78 -15.29
N PRO A 195 -5.60 10.11 -15.12
CA PRO A 195 -6.58 11.08 -15.58
C PRO A 195 -6.64 11.20 -17.10
N ALA A 196 -5.65 10.70 -17.84
CA ALA A 196 -5.65 10.69 -19.30
C ALA A 196 -6.43 9.48 -19.88
N ASP A 197 -6.80 8.50 -19.05
CA ASP A 197 -7.64 7.37 -19.46
C ASP A 197 -9.08 7.85 -19.73
N ASN A 198 -9.34 8.13 -21.00
CA ASN A 198 -10.65 8.52 -21.55
C ASN A 198 -11.48 7.31 -22.01
N SER A 199 -11.17 6.08 -21.58
CA SER A 199 -11.93 4.92 -21.98
C SER A 199 -13.39 5.05 -21.53
N LYS A 200 -14.32 5.16 -22.50
CA LYS A 200 -15.78 5.21 -22.26
C LYS A 200 -16.35 3.93 -21.61
N ARG A 201 -15.49 2.95 -21.27
CA ARG A 201 -15.93 1.70 -20.66
C ARG A 201 -16.15 1.93 -19.18
N ALA A 202 -17.34 1.57 -18.70
CA ALA A 202 -17.72 1.56 -17.28
C ALA A 202 -16.90 0.56 -16.41
N HIS A 203 -15.71 0.15 -16.86
CA HIS A 203 -14.86 -0.85 -16.25
C HIS A 203 -13.55 -0.21 -15.78
N LYS A 204 -13.42 -0.07 -14.46
CA LYS A 204 -12.18 0.10 -13.67
C LYS A 204 -11.03 0.83 -14.38
N THR A 205 -11.09 2.16 -14.45
CA THR A 205 -9.97 3.01 -14.94
C THR A 205 -8.90 3.27 -13.86
N PHE A 206 -8.92 2.54 -12.75
CA PHE A 206 -7.94 2.68 -11.67
C PHE A 206 -6.94 1.52 -11.68
N VAL A 207 -5.68 1.85 -11.47
CA VAL A 207 -4.55 0.91 -11.48
C VAL A 207 -4.30 0.31 -10.10
N MET A 208 -4.75 1.00 -9.05
CA MET A 208 -4.60 0.57 -7.66
C MET A 208 -5.73 1.16 -6.81
N GLN A 209 -6.09 0.49 -5.73
CA GLN A 209 -6.93 1.03 -4.66
C GLN A 209 -6.16 0.92 -3.34
N SER A 210 -6.22 1.95 -2.49
CA SER A 210 -5.76 1.88 -1.10
C SER A 210 -6.90 2.15 -0.12
N CYS A 211 -6.82 1.58 1.09
CA CYS A 211 -7.75 1.77 2.18
C CYS A 211 -6.95 1.92 3.48
N SER A 212 -7.40 2.80 4.38
CA SER A 212 -6.79 3.02 5.70
C SER A 212 -5.29 3.33 5.72
N ALA A 213 -4.75 3.73 4.56
CA ALA A 213 -3.37 4.14 4.32
C ALA A 213 -2.26 3.12 4.62
N ASP A 214 -2.65 1.86 4.78
CA ASP A 214 -1.74 0.74 4.96
C ASP A 214 -2.04 -0.38 3.96
N PHE A 215 -3.30 -0.61 3.62
CA PHE A 215 -3.74 -1.64 2.68
C PHE A 215 -3.83 -1.10 1.25
N ALA A 216 -3.33 -1.89 0.29
CA ALA A 216 -3.58 -1.63 -1.12
C ALA A 216 -3.77 -2.90 -1.95
N SER A 217 -4.54 -2.73 -3.03
CA SER A 217 -4.73 -3.73 -4.07
C SER A 217 -4.44 -3.12 -5.44
N VAL A 218 -3.43 -3.64 -6.13
CA VAL A 218 -3.15 -3.34 -7.54
C VAL A 218 -4.11 -4.16 -8.40
N THR A 219 -4.73 -3.52 -9.40
CA THR A 219 -5.69 -4.18 -10.30
C THR A 219 -4.97 -5.02 -11.36
N ASP A 220 -5.70 -5.84 -12.12
CA ASP A 220 -5.08 -6.67 -13.16
C ASP A 220 -4.41 -5.84 -14.28
N GLN A 221 -4.88 -4.61 -14.49
CA GLN A 221 -4.31 -3.67 -15.44
C GLN A 221 -3.15 -2.86 -14.84
N GLY A 222 -3.07 -2.79 -13.50
CA GLY A 222 -2.09 -1.98 -12.79
C GLY A 222 -0.63 -2.28 -13.17
N PRO A 223 -0.17 -3.54 -13.22
CA PRO A 223 1.24 -3.85 -13.52
C PRO A 223 1.72 -3.41 -14.91
N ALA A 224 0.81 -3.15 -15.86
CA ALA A 224 1.18 -2.63 -17.17
C ALA A 224 1.47 -1.12 -17.16
N THR A 225 0.99 -0.41 -16.13
CA THR A 225 1.06 1.06 -16.02
C THR A 225 1.91 1.52 -14.83
N LEU A 226 1.83 0.80 -13.72
CA LEU A 226 2.41 1.18 -12.42
C LEU A 226 3.39 0.10 -11.95
N ASP A 227 4.66 0.48 -11.78
CA ASP A 227 5.66 -0.37 -11.13
C ASP A 227 5.19 -0.72 -9.71
N ARG A 228 5.29 -2.00 -9.33
CA ARG A 228 4.85 -2.49 -8.02
C ARG A 228 5.64 -1.86 -6.87
N ARG A 229 6.91 -1.56 -7.07
CA ARG A 229 7.75 -0.85 -6.09
C ARG A 229 7.20 0.55 -5.86
N LEU A 230 6.82 1.24 -6.93
CA LEU A 230 6.23 2.58 -6.85
C LEU A 230 4.85 2.55 -6.18
N ALA A 231 4.05 1.50 -6.43
CA ALA A 231 2.79 1.25 -5.72
C ALA A 231 3.00 1.05 -4.21
N LEU A 232 3.98 0.23 -3.82
CA LEU A 232 4.35 -0.01 -2.41
C LEU A 232 4.76 1.29 -1.71
N LEU A 233 5.68 2.04 -2.32
CA LEU A 233 6.16 3.32 -1.80
C LEU A 233 5.01 4.33 -1.64
N ALA A 234 4.11 4.43 -2.62
CA ALA A 234 3.00 5.38 -2.58
C ALA A 234 2.04 5.15 -1.41
N VAL A 235 1.75 3.88 -1.10
CA VAL A 235 0.84 3.52 -0.01
C VAL A 235 1.50 3.74 1.35
N ILE A 236 2.79 3.42 1.48
CA ILE A 236 3.54 3.69 2.71
C ILE A 236 3.68 5.20 2.94
N ALA A 237 3.95 5.97 1.89
CA ALA A 237 4.02 7.42 1.96
C ALA A 237 2.65 8.04 2.33
N GLU A 238 1.55 7.46 1.83
CA GLU A 238 0.20 7.82 2.25
C GLU A 238 0.01 7.55 3.76
N GLY A 239 0.35 6.35 4.23
CA GLY A 239 0.29 5.96 5.65
C GLY A 239 1.01 6.94 6.56
N ARG A 240 2.27 7.22 6.25
CA ARG A 240 3.12 8.18 6.99
C ARG A 240 2.62 9.61 6.98
N SER A 241 1.79 9.96 5.99
CA SER A 241 1.21 11.30 5.88
C SER A 241 -0.07 11.48 6.67
N LEU A 242 -0.67 10.39 7.16
CA LEU A 242 -1.83 10.47 8.02
C LEU A 242 -1.41 10.77 9.45
N HIS A 243 -1.98 11.84 10.01
CA HIS A 243 -1.90 12.07 11.45
C HIS A 243 -2.89 11.14 12.15
N LEU A 244 -2.42 9.96 12.53
CA LEU A 244 -3.18 9.03 13.36
C LEU A 244 -2.80 9.34 14.81
N ALA A 245 -3.78 9.61 15.67
CA ALA A 245 -3.52 9.82 17.09
C ALA A 245 -2.78 8.60 17.65
N SER A 246 -1.61 8.82 18.26
CA SER A 246 -0.87 7.80 19.00
C SER A 246 -1.80 7.24 20.08
N ARG A 247 -2.00 5.91 20.09
CA ARG A 247 -2.70 5.22 21.18
C ARG A 247 -1.75 4.92 22.32
#